data_AF-A0A421BLI1-F1
#
_entry.id   AF-A0A421BLI1-F1
#
_cell.length_a   1.000
_cell.length_b   1.000
_cell.length_c   1.000
_cell.angle_alpha   90.00
_cell.angle_beta   90.00
_cell.angle_gamma   90.00
#
_symmetry.space_group_name_H-M   'P 1'
#
loop_
_entity.id
_entity.type
_entity.pdbx_description
1 polymer ?
#
loop_
_entity_poly.entity_id
_entity_poly.type
_entity_poly.pdbx_seq_one_letter_code
_entity_poly.pdbx_strand_id
1 'polypeptide(L)'
;MAFSPEERAALLAAPLVGPTVLRRFEEVGFGTVEALAAAQPEDLCRLVAAHLGTTCWANAPRARASVANAIAAAQALAAGRG
;
A
#
# COMPACT_ATOMS: atom_id res chain seq x y z
N MET A 1 2.48 9.37 -9.60
CA MET A 1 3.81 8.84 -9.24
C MET A 1 3.72 7.33 -9.19
N ALA A 2 4.81 6.63 -9.47
CA ALA A 2 4.87 5.18 -9.47
C ALA A 2 6.08 4.73 -8.65
N PHE A 3 5.97 3.59 -7.97
CA PHE A 3 7.07 3.07 -7.17
C PHE A 3 8.25 2.69 -8.07
N SER A 4 9.46 2.95 -7.59
CA SER A 4 10.69 2.50 -8.25
C SER A 4 10.71 0.96 -8.31
N PRO A 5 11.38 0.34 -9.29
CA PRO A 5 11.42 -1.12 -9.42
C PRO A 5 11.93 -1.82 -8.14
N GLU A 6 12.90 -1.23 -7.45
CA GLU A 6 13.43 -1.74 -6.18
C GLU A 6 12.40 -1.67 -5.04
N GLU A 7 11.76 -0.50 -4.88
CA GLU A 7 10.71 -0.28 -3.88
C GLU A 7 9.54 -1.24 -4.12
N ARG A 8 9.15 -1.39 -5.38
CA ARG A 8 8.06 -2.27 -5.79
C ARG A 8 8.39 -3.73 -5.53
N ALA A 9 9.63 -4.17 -5.76
CA ALA A 9 10.07 -5.53 -5.43
C ALA A 9 10.03 -5.79 -3.92
N ALA A 10 10.48 -4.84 -3.11
CA ALA A 10 10.44 -4.96 -1.66
C ALA A 10 9.00 -4.96 -1.10
N LEU A 11 8.12 -4.11 -1.65
CA LEU A 11 6.70 -4.11 -1.28
C LEU A 11 6.00 -5.42 -1.70
N LEU A 12 6.35 -6.00 -2.85
CA LEU A 12 5.83 -7.30 -3.29
C LEU A 12 6.32 -8.47 -2.43
N ALA A 13 7.46 -8.32 -1.74
CA ALA A 13 7.93 -9.32 -0.80
C ALA A 13 7.11 -9.33 0.50
N ALA A 14 6.31 -8.29 0.77
CA ALA A 14 5.46 -8.22 1.94
C ALA A 14 4.28 -9.21 1.85
N PRO A 15 3.92 -9.87 2.97
CA PRO A 15 2.87 -10.86 2.96
C PRO A 15 1.52 -10.26 2.57
N LEU A 16 0.77 -10.98 1.74
CA LEU A 16 -0.54 -10.56 1.21
C LEU A 16 -0.50 -9.33 0.27
N VAL A 17 0.67 -8.79 -0.05
CA VAL A 17 0.81 -7.66 -0.98
C VAL A 17 1.06 -8.21 -2.39
N GLY A 18 0.06 -8.05 -3.25
CA GLY A 18 0.15 -8.46 -4.65
C GLY A 18 0.41 -7.29 -5.59
N PRO A 19 0.74 -7.55 -6.86
CA PRO A 19 0.94 -6.50 -7.88
C PRO A 19 -0.32 -5.66 -8.09
N THR A 20 -1.50 -6.24 -7.94
CA THR A 20 -2.77 -5.50 -7.99
C THR A 20 -2.91 -4.51 -6.84
N VAL A 21 -2.45 -4.87 -5.63
CA VAL A 21 -2.53 -4.01 -4.44
C VAL A 21 -1.67 -2.76 -4.66
N LEU A 22 -0.44 -2.94 -5.13
CA LEU A 22 0.44 -1.83 -5.48
C LEU A 22 -0.14 -0.93 -6.56
N ARG A 23 -0.72 -1.52 -7.61
CA ARG A 23 -1.39 -0.75 -8.66
C ARG A 23 -2.51 0.12 -8.10
N ARG A 24 -3.28 -0.39 -7.13
CA ARG A 24 -4.34 0.40 -6.47
C ARG A 24 -3.77 1.57 -5.69
N PHE A 25 -2.65 1.39 -4.99
CA PHE A 25 -1.96 2.49 -4.31
C PHE A 25 -1.54 3.58 -5.29
N GLU A 26 -0.97 3.20 -6.44
CA GLU A 26 -0.58 4.15 -7.48
C GLU A 26 -1.78 4.91 -8.06
N GLU A 27 -2.90 4.20 -8.31
CA GLU A 27 -4.17 4.79 -8.79
C GLU A 27 -4.78 5.79 -7.81
N VAL A 28 -4.65 5.55 -6.49
CA VAL A 28 -5.11 6.48 -5.45
C VAL A 28 -4.08 7.55 -5.05
N GLY A 29 -2.93 7.60 -5.75
CA GLY A 29 -1.91 8.64 -5.57
C GLY A 29 -0.76 8.29 -4.62
N PHE A 30 -0.72 7.07 -4.09
CA PHE A 30 0.37 6.54 -3.26
C PHE A 30 1.39 5.83 -4.13
N GLY A 31 2.27 6.62 -4.74
CA GLY A 31 3.32 6.14 -5.65
C GLY A 31 4.73 6.23 -5.11
N THR A 32 4.92 6.50 -3.81
CA THR A 32 6.25 6.54 -3.17
C THR A 32 6.21 5.88 -1.80
N VAL A 33 7.35 5.36 -1.35
CA VAL A 33 7.45 4.66 -0.06
C VAL A 33 7.24 5.60 1.12
N GLU A 34 7.58 6.89 0.99
CA GLU A 34 7.38 7.89 2.04
C GLU A 34 5.89 8.19 2.23
N ALA A 35 5.15 8.37 1.13
CA ALA A 35 3.71 8.58 1.16
C ALA A 35 2.99 7.36 1.75
N LEU A 36 3.44 6.15 1.39
CA LEU A 36 2.88 4.91 1.91
C LEU A 36 3.25 4.70 3.39
N ALA A 37 4.48 5.01 3.80
CA ALA A 37 4.95 4.87 5.19
C ALA A 37 4.22 5.81 6.16
N ALA A 38 3.79 6.99 5.69
CA ALA A 38 2.99 7.95 6.44
C ALA A 38 1.48 7.64 6.41
N ALA A 39 1.03 6.71 5.57
CA ALA A 39 -0.38 6.37 5.43
C ALA A 39 -0.90 5.56 6.63
N GLN A 40 -2.20 5.65 6.87
CA GLN A 40 -2.90 4.78 7.82
C GLN A 40 -3.63 3.66 7.09
N PRO A 41 -3.55 2.39 7.56
CA PRO A 41 -4.12 1.26 6.84
C PRO A 41 -5.62 1.40 6.57
N GLU A 42 -6.36 1.90 7.57
CA GLU A 42 -7.80 2.10 7.48
C GLU A 42 -8.21 3.23 6.54
N ASP A 43 -7.38 4.28 6.46
CA ASP A 43 -7.63 5.41 5.58
C ASP A 43 -7.34 5.03 4.13
N LEU A 44 -6.22 4.35 3.89
CA LEU A 44 -5.86 3.85 2.56
C LEU A 44 -6.87 2.81 2.05
N CYS A 45 -7.34 1.90 2.92
CA CYS A 45 -8.43 0.98 2.58
C CYS A 45 -9.72 1.72 2.18
N ARG A 46 -10.07 2.80 2.88
CA ARG A 46 -11.25 3.63 2.56
C ARG A 46 -11.07 4.39 1.26
N LEU A 47 -9.88 4.93 1.00
CA LEU A 47 -9.52 5.60 -0.25
C LEU A 47 -9.63 4.67 -1.46
N VAL A 48 -9.04 3.47 -1.36
CA VAL A 48 -9.12 2.45 -2.42
C VAL A 48 -10.56 1.98 -2.61
N ALA A 49 -11.30 1.75 -1.52
CA ALA A 49 -12.72 1.40 -1.57
C ALA A 49 -13.54 2.46 -2.32
N ALA A 50 -13.38 3.74 -1.95
CA ALA A 50 -14.06 4.86 -2.59
C ALA A 50 -13.68 5.01 -4.07
N HIS A 51 -12.40 4.88 -4.42
CA HIS A 51 -11.92 4.93 -5.80
C HIS A 51 -12.52 3.83 -6.68
N LEU A 52 -12.71 2.63 -6.12
CA LEU A 52 -13.30 1.49 -6.83
C LEU A 52 -14.83 1.48 -6.81
N GLY A 53 -15.47 2.35 -6.03
CA GLY A 53 -16.91 2.29 -5.79
C GLY A 53 -17.35 1.00 -5.08
N THR A 54 -16.47 0.38 -4.28
CA THR A 54 -16.75 -0.89 -3.57
C THR A 54 -16.54 -0.75 -2.08
N THR A 55 -17.12 -1.64 -1.28
CA THR A 55 -16.88 -1.71 0.17
C THR A 55 -15.94 -2.83 0.59
N CYS A 56 -15.56 -3.70 -0.35
CA CYS A 56 -14.76 -4.90 -0.09
C CYS A 56 -13.39 -4.58 0.54
N TRP A 57 -12.79 -3.44 0.22
CA TRP A 57 -11.49 -3.05 0.79
C TRP A 57 -11.61 -2.45 2.20
N ALA A 58 -12.70 -1.74 2.49
CA ALA A 58 -12.94 -1.14 3.80
C ALA A 58 -13.40 -2.19 4.84
N ASN A 59 -14.12 -3.22 4.39
CA ASN A 59 -14.73 -4.23 5.27
C ASN A 59 -13.97 -5.57 5.33
N ALA A 60 -13.04 -5.83 4.41
CA ALA A 60 -12.29 -7.09 4.43
C ALA A 60 -11.06 -7.01 5.36
N PRO A 61 -10.95 -7.86 6.40
CA PRO A 61 -9.77 -7.90 7.26
C PRO A 61 -8.50 -8.26 6.49
N ARG A 62 -8.63 -9.07 5.42
CA ARG A 62 -7.51 -9.43 4.54
C ARG A 62 -6.97 -8.25 3.74
N ALA A 63 -7.82 -7.32 3.32
CA ALA A 63 -7.40 -6.11 2.62
C ALA A 63 -6.65 -5.18 3.58
N ARG A 64 -7.17 -4.96 4.78
CA ARG A 64 -6.47 -4.21 5.84
C ARG A 64 -5.11 -4.82 6.18
N ALA A 65 -5.03 -6.14 6.32
CA ALA A 65 -3.76 -6.82 6.59
C ALA A 65 -2.75 -6.61 5.45
N SER A 66 -3.18 -6.75 4.19
CA SER A 66 -2.33 -6.46 3.02
C SER A 66 -1.80 -5.02 3.03
N VAL A 67 -2.68 -4.05 3.27
CA VAL A 67 -2.29 -2.64 3.37
C VAL A 67 -1.33 -2.39 4.54
N ALA A 68 -1.61 -2.93 5.72
CA ALA A 68 -0.75 -2.78 6.88
C ALA A 68 0.66 -3.37 6.64
N ASN A 69 0.74 -4.54 6.01
CA ASN A 69 2.01 -5.16 5.64
C ASN A 69 2.78 -4.31 4.61
N ALA A 70 2.09 -3.72 3.63
CA ALA A 70 2.70 -2.81 2.67
C ALA A 70 3.26 -1.55 3.34
N ILE A 71 2.51 -0.95 4.28
CA ILE A 71 2.95 0.23 5.04
C ILE A 71 4.16 -0.12 5.91
N ALA A 72 4.16 -1.25 6.60
CA ALA A 72 5.29 -1.70 7.41
C ALA A 72 6.56 -1.91 6.55
N ALA A 73 6.41 -2.51 5.36
CA ALA A 73 7.51 -2.64 4.41
C ALA A 73 8.01 -1.27 3.90
N ALA A 74 7.10 -0.34 3.61
CA ALA A 74 7.45 1.02 3.23
C ALA A 74 8.21 1.77 4.34
N GLN A 75 7.81 1.60 5.61
CA GLN A 75 8.52 2.16 6.77
C GLN A 75 9.92 1.59 6.92
N ALA A 76 10.09 0.28 6.73
CA ALA A 76 11.42 -0.35 6.74
C ALA A 76 12.31 0.16 5.61
N LEU A 77 11.76 0.35 4.41
CA LEU A 77 12.47 0.93 3.27
C LEU A 77 12.86 2.40 3.52
N ALA A 78 11.96 3.19 4.10
CA ALA A 78 12.23 4.57 4.45
C ALA A 78 13.30 4.70 5.54
N ALA A 79 13.29 3.82 6.55
CA ALA A 79 14.28 3.80 7.63
C ALA A 79 15.67 3.33 7.17
N GLY A 80 15.75 2.41 6.20
CA GLY A 80 17.02 1.94 5.63
C GLY A 80 17.70 2.90 4.64
N ARG A 81 17.07 4.03 4.33
CA ARG A 81 17.60 5.09 3.45
C ARG A 81 18.23 6.27 4.20
N GLY A 82 18.28 6.20 5.53
CA GLY A 82 18.84 7.23 6.44
C GLY A 82 20.31 7.03 6.75
#